data_AF-A0A813K5R0-F1
#
_entry.id   AF-A0A813K5R0-F1
#
_cell.length_a   1.000
_cell.length_b   1.000
_cell.length_c   1.000
_cell.angle_alpha   90.00
_cell.angle_beta   90.00
_cell.angle_gamma   90.00
#
_symmetry.space_group_name_H-M   'P 1'
#
loop_
_entity.id
_entity.type
_entity.pdbx_description
1 polymer ?
#
loop_
_entity_poly.entity_id
_entity_poly.type
_entity_poly.pdbx_seq_one_letter_code
_entity_poly.pdbx_strand_id
1 'polypeptide(L)'
;WTFAAALVVLGCPEALEAFEGDDGSSCSPGRADTDCHARAGSAYFWPMQKGNAARTGLSPYAMPSISQGPSWHWQDDHNDVIRSTPLIDGELNVYLTTVAGRIYKFSPEGKILWTYDSGDRGSIPGVPALLDGVLFALTTSGFVLALDMDSGSERWAVQVAPRSGFDTPCMFAANNTLVFAVVDPVPALFQVGAQSEREIKSNKVVALSAADGSLRWRFTPDTFLFNFQAASPGDGTLVFQDQAGGLYRLAVDDGRKIWRAGRLERAEFSTGASVVHDGMVFAVSNVADTGLLHAYDLETGELLWQQTLGHPANQAVAVGHLAGSPEGEASVVLGIGDNPGLPIIARLYQQMHWLPGFVAYPLHLMSLAFPKLFSKKQPRAIVAFSARTGALRWWYELEAFHYPAAAGESERLLDRLAAMGNGTNPKNDPLCLPDSCAQPVLDSAGTVFVPFQDGKIYAIRDDDADGIINPATEVSTFDVGDGFQASLALAPGLLAAAPCGGGLHVFRS
;
A
#
# COMPACT_ATOMS: atom_id res chain seq x y z
N TRP A 1 52.77 7.75 21.90
CA TRP A 1 53.26 8.49 23.07
C TRP A 1 52.17 9.46 23.49
N THR A 2 51.82 9.33 24.76
CA THR A 2 50.65 9.82 25.52
C THR A 2 50.62 11.34 25.75
N PHE A 3 49.42 11.79 26.17
CA PHE A 3 49.08 12.81 27.20
C PHE A 3 48.11 13.88 26.65
N ALA A 4 47.12 14.40 27.35
CA ALA A 4 46.28 14.03 28.51
C ALA A 4 45.27 15.20 28.68
N ALA A 5 44.15 14.91 29.32
CA ALA A 5 43.07 15.84 29.65
C ALA A 5 43.46 16.92 30.67
N ALA A 6 42.72 18.04 30.69
CA ALA A 6 42.43 18.81 31.91
C ALA A 6 41.12 19.61 31.77
N LEU A 7 40.24 19.34 32.73
CA LEU A 7 38.94 19.95 32.99
C LEU A 7 39.14 21.12 33.98
N VAL A 8 38.44 22.25 33.82
CA VAL A 8 38.21 23.23 34.90
C VAL A 8 36.77 23.74 34.82
N VAL A 9 36.08 23.63 35.95
CA VAL A 9 34.72 24.08 36.27
C VAL A 9 34.80 25.41 37.04
N LEU A 10 33.66 26.10 37.15
CA LEU A 10 33.26 27.24 38.02
C LEU A 10 33.13 28.54 37.23
N GLY A 11 32.04 29.30 37.25
CA GLY A 11 30.79 29.26 38.02
C GLY A 11 29.86 30.39 37.53
N CYS A 12 28.57 30.27 37.85
CA CYS A 12 27.52 31.23 37.56
C CYS A 12 27.53 32.42 38.53
N PRO A 13 26.89 33.56 38.20
CA PRO A 13 26.15 34.31 39.22
C PRO A 13 24.65 34.45 38.87
N GLU A 14 23.83 34.21 39.90
CA GLU A 14 22.38 34.43 39.96
C GLU A 14 22.02 35.92 40.19
N ALA A 15 20.82 36.32 39.72
CA ALA A 15 19.72 36.94 40.51
C ALA A 15 18.60 37.35 39.50
N LEU A 16 17.46 36.68 39.38
CA LEU A 16 16.24 36.60 40.24
C LEU A 16 15.41 37.89 40.35
N GLU A 17 14.20 37.85 39.78
CA GLU A 17 12.86 38.09 40.38
C GLU A 17 11.82 37.85 39.26
N ALA A 18 11.00 36.78 39.21
CA ALA A 18 9.97 36.24 40.11
C ALA A 18 8.61 36.97 40.02
N PHE A 19 7.62 36.29 39.42
CA PHE A 19 6.22 36.33 39.85
C PHE A 19 5.63 34.92 39.68
N GLU A 20 5.21 34.34 40.80
CA GLU A 20 4.64 33.00 40.99
C GLU A 20 3.10 32.99 40.97
N GLY A 21 2.55 31.78 40.83
CA GLY A 21 1.15 31.38 40.98
C GLY A 21 0.79 30.30 39.94
N ASP A 22 1.34 29.08 40.02
CA ASP A 22 0.80 27.89 40.75
C ASP A 22 -0.50 27.40 40.07
N ASP A 23 -0.85 26.13 39.78
CA ASP A 23 -0.42 24.75 40.05
C ASP A 23 -1.48 23.89 39.28
N GLY A 24 -1.31 22.66 38.80
CA GLY A 24 -0.37 21.59 39.12
C GLY A 24 -0.67 20.35 38.26
N SER A 25 0.35 19.51 38.04
CA SER A 25 0.29 18.03 38.04
C SER A 25 1.64 17.48 37.57
N SER A 26 2.54 17.39 38.53
CA SER A 26 3.76 16.59 38.47
C SER A 26 3.41 15.09 38.39
N CYS A 27 3.91 14.38 37.39
CA CYS A 27 3.91 12.92 37.39
C CYS A 27 4.87 12.41 38.47
N SER A 28 4.34 11.70 39.46
CA SER A 28 5.12 11.03 40.50
C SER A 28 5.30 9.54 40.15
N PRO A 29 6.46 8.92 40.43
CA PRO A 29 6.69 7.51 40.11
C PRO A 29 6.03 6.65 41.19
N GLY A 30 4.80 6.19 40.93
CA GLY A 30 4.11 5.31 41.89
C GLY A 30 2.60 5.27 41.78
N ARG A 31 2.05 5.16 40.57
CA ARG A 31 0.70 4.63 40.34
C ARG A 31 0.57 4.33 38.84
N ALA A 32 0.03 3.16 38.53
CA ALA A 32 -0.34 2.80 37.16
C ALA A 32 -1.56 3.63 36.75
N ASP A 33 -1.32 4.86 36.27
CA ASP A 33 -2.32 5.62 35.52
C ASP A 33 -2.18 5.25 34.05
N THR A 34 -3.17 4.51 33.55
CA THR A 34 -3.31 4.08 32.16
C THR A 34 -3.54 5.23 31.16
N ASP A 35 -3.61 6.48 31.63
CA ASP A 35 -3.89 7.66 30.80
C ASP A 35 -2.66 8.37 30.24
N CYS A 36 -1.45 8.07 30.74
CA CYS A 36 -0.24 8.73 30.23
C CYS A 36 0.33 8.07 28.95
N HIS A 37 -0.22 6.93 28.53
CA HIS A 37 0.15 6.23 27.30
C HIS A 37 -0.79 6.51 26.12
N ALA A 38 -1.85 7.31 26.31
CA ALA A 38 -2.86 7.59 25.29
C ALA A 38 -2.62 8.88 24.46
N ARG A 39 -1.47 9.56 24.61
CA ARG A 39 -1.13 10.80 23.88
C ARG A 39 0.11 10.73 22.99
N ALA A 40 0.76 9.57 22.86
CA ALA A 40 1.71 9.34 21.78
C ALA A 40 0.95 8.84 20.54
N GLY A 41 0.02 9.65 20.04
CA GLY A 41 -0.54 9.42 18.71
C GLY A 41 0.61 9.36 17.72
N SER A 42 0.57 8.41 16.79
CA SER A 42 1.43 8.44 15.60
C SER A 42 1.54 9.89 15.11
N ALA A 43 2.77 10.39 14.88
CA ALA A 43 2.98 11.75 14.38
C ALA A 43 2.25 12.02 13.05
N TYR A 44 1.77 10.96 12.38
CA TYR A 44 1.16 10.96 11.07
C TYR A 44 -0.15 10.17 11.08
N PHE A 45 -1.14 10.59 10.30
CA PHE A 45 -2.42 9.89 10.21
C PHE A 45 -2.36 8.65 9.31
N TRP A 46 -1.57 8.70 8.23
CA TRP A 46 -1.42 7.60 7.28
C TRP A 46 0.03 7.53 6.74
N PRO A 47 1.02 7.16 7.57
CA PRO A 47 2.45 7.23 7.21
C PRO A 47 2.94 6.22 6.19
N MET A 48 2.17 5.19 5.86
CA MET A 48 2.60 4.09 4.98
C MET A 48 1.38 3.34 4.42
N GLN A 49 1.58 2.44 3.46
CA GLN A 49 0.53 1.53 2.95
C GLN A 49 -0.33 0.95 4.10
N LYS A 50 -1.66 0.97 3.98
CA LYS A 50 -2.60 0.51 5.04
C LYS A 50 -2.53 1.28 6.37
N GLY A 51 -1.93 2.47 6.39
CA GLY A 51 -2.09 3.47 7.45
C GLY A 51 -1.30 3.25 8.73
N ASN A 52 -0.85 2.03 9.04
CA ASN A 52 -0.07 1.77 10.25
C ASN A 52 0.92 0.62 10.06
N ALA A 53 1.83 0.46 11.03
CA ALA A 53 2.86 -0.58 11.02
C ALA A 53 2.27 -2.00 10.93
N ALA A 54 1.10 -2.23 11.54
CA ALA A 54 0.42 -3.52 11.55
C ALA A 54 -0.35 -3.81 10.23
N ARG A 55 -0.42 -2.83 9.33
CA ARG A 55 -1.08 -2.88 8.02
C ARG A 55 -2.58 -3.19 8.08
N THR A 56 -3.26 -2.84 9.16
CA THR A 56 -4.68 -3.19 9.33
C THR A 56 -5.61 -2.47 8.37
N GLY A 57 -5.19 -1.32 7.81
CA GLY A 57 -6.06 -0.47 7.00
C GLY A 57 -7.17 0.19 7.80
N LEU A 58 -7.09 0.19 9.13
CA LEU A 58 -8.07 0.81 10.03
C LEU A 58 -7.66 2.23 10.40
N SER A 59 -8.60 3.17 10.22
CA SER A 59 -8.54 4.53 10.76
C SER A 59 -9.31 4.62 12.08
N PRO A 60 -8.79 5.32 13.10
CA PRO A 60 -9.53 5.61 14.33
C PRO A 60 -10.53 6.76 14.17
N TYR A 61 -10.72 7.28 12.95
CA TYR A 61 -11.66 8.35 12.65
C TYR A 61 -12.75 7.86 11.70
N ALA A 62 -13.94 8.42 11.83
CA ALA A 62 -15.03 8.22 10.87
C ALA A 62 -14.79 9.11 9.64
N MET A 63 -15.10 8.59 8.46
CA MET A 63 -14.82 9.27 7.20
C MET A 63 -16.02 10.07 6.67
N PRO A 64 -15.76 11.12 5.87
CA PRO A 64 -16.82 11.81 5.14
C PRO A 64 -17.49 10.89 4.12
N SER A 65 -18.72 11.22 3.74
CA SER A 65 -19.43 10.51 2.68
C SER A 65 -18.75 10.73 1.32
N ILE A 66 -18.42 9.64 0.63
CA ILE A 66 -17.87 9.71 -0.74
C ILE A 66 -18.92 10.13 -1.78
N SER A 67 -20.20 10.03 -1.47
CA SER A 67 -21.30 10.27 -2.42
C SER A 67 -21.43 11.72 -2.86
N GLN A 68 -20.86 12.67 -2.10
CA GLN A 68 -20.83 14.09 -2.46
C GLN A 68 -19.71 14.44 -3.44
N GLY A 69 -18.84 13.48 -3.75
CA GLY A 69 -17.64 13.70 -4.55
C GLY A 69 -16.51 14.40 -3.79
N PRO A 70 -15.34 14.51 -4.43
CA PRO A 70 -14.16 15.07 -3.79
C PRO A 70 -14.31 16.58 -3.62
N SER A 71 -13.88 17.08 -2.46
CA SER A 71 -13.76 18.51 -2.18
C SER A 71 -12.76 19.19 -3.10
N TRP A 72 -11.72 18.47 -3.52
CA TRP A 72 -10.82 18.88 -4.58
C TRP A 72 -10.20 17.66 -5.29
N HIS A 73 -9.79 17.86 -6.55
CA HIS A 73 -9.09 16.85 -7.33
C HIS A 73 -7.88 17.47 -8.01
N TRP A 74 -6.88 16.64 -8.29
CA TRP A 74 -5.70 16.97 -9.06
C TRP A 74 -5.44 15.88 -10.10
N GLN A 75 -4.93 16.25 -11.25
CA GLN A 75 -4.55 15.34 -12.33
C GLN A 75 -3.11 15.66 -12.73
N ASP A 76 -2.29 14.62 -12.86
CA ASP A 76 -0.91 14.74 -13.31
C ASP A 76 -0.85 15.19 -14.78
N ASP A 77 -0.05 16.23 -15.04
CA ASP A 77 0.12 16.82 -16.37
C ASP A 77 1.01 15.96 -17.30
N HIS A 78 1.66 14.92 -16.77
CA HIS A 78 2.58 14.05 -17.51
C HIS A 78 1.97 12.70 -17.90
N ASN A 79 0.69 12.47 -17.54
CA ASN A 79 -0.01 11.20 -17.68
C ASN A 79 0.70 10.05 -16.94
N ASP A 80 1.29 10.36 -15.80
CA ASP A 80 1.94 9.36 -14.96
C ASP A 80 0.97 8.29 -14.46
N VAL A 81 1.42 7.05 -14.43
CA VAL A 81 0.74 6.00 -13.68
C VAL A 81 0.99 6.19 -12.19
N ILE A 82 -0.05 6.01 -11.39
CA ILE A 82 0.04 5.96 -9.93
C ILE A 82 -0.32 4.56 -9.46
N ARG A 83 0.60 3.92 -8.72
CA ARG A 83 0.36 2.64 -8.05
C ARG A 83 0.46 2.75 -6.52
N SER A 84 0.64 3.97 -5.99
CA SER A 84 0.93 4.18 -4.58
C SER A 84 -0.32 4.61 -3.80
N THR A 85 -0.39 4.18 -2.54
CA THR A 85 -1.33 4.77 -1.58
C THR A 85 -0.85 6.19 -1.23
N PRO A 86 -1.74 7.19 -1.22
CA PRO A 86 -1.41 8.49 -0.67
C PRO A 86 -0.95 8.37 0.79
N LEU A 87 0.01 9.19 1.22
CA LEU A 87 0.37 9.28 2.64
C LEU A 87 -0.17 10.57 3.24
N ILE A 88 -0.49 10.57 4.53
CA ILE A 88 -1.03 11.75 5.22
C ILE A 88 -0.24 12.01 6.51
N ASP A 89 0.37 13.19 6.62
CA ASP A 89 1.09 13.61 7.82
C ASP A 89 0.16 14.22 8.89
N GLY A 90 0.72 14.61 10.05
CA GLY A 90 -0.05 15.16 11.17
C GLY A 90 -0.67 16.54 10.89
N GLU A 91 -0.27 17.20 9.80
CA GLU A 91 -0.81 18.49 9.35
C GLU A 91 -1.87 18.33 8.25
N LEU A 92 -2.26 17.08 7.94
CA LEU A 92 -3.16 16.72 6.85
C LEU A 92 -2.60 17.01 5.44
N ASN A 93 -1.28 17.19 5.30
CA ASN A 93 -0.68 17.26 3.98
C ASN A 93 -0.69 15.85 3.36
N VAL A 94 -0.97 15.80 2.06
CA VAL A 94 -1.07 14.56 1.29
C VAL A 94 0.19 14.38 0.44
N TYR A 95 0.80 13.20 0.50
CA TYR A 95 1.97 12.85 -0.32
C TYR A 95 1.57 11.79 -1.34
N LEU A 96 2.13 11.92 -2.54
CA LEU A 96 1.81 11.05 -3.67
C LEU A 96 3.06 10.73 -4.47
N THR A 97 3.21 9.48 -4.90
CA THR A 97 4.31 9.07 -5.78
C THR A 97 3.80 8.50 -7.08
N THR A 98 4.50 8.80 -8.16
CA THR A 98 4.19 8.26 -9.48
C THR A 98 5.22 7.23 -9.92
N VAL A 99 4.81 6.32 -10.80
CA VAL A 99 5.71 5.31 -11.39
C VAL A 99 6.87 5.96 -12.11
N ALA A 100 6.66 7.10 -12.79
CA ALA A 100 7.73 7.85 -13.44
C ALA A 100 8.77 8.44 -12.47
N GLY A 101 8.57 8.27 -11.16
CA GLY A 101 9.53 8.63 -10.13
C GLY A 101 9.41 10.09 -9.70
N ARG A 102 8.20 10.66 -9.81
CA ARG A 102 7.84 11.95 -9.24
C ARG A 102 7.22 11.77 -7.86
N ILE A 103 7.45 12.73 -6.99
CA ILE A 103 6.86 12.80 -5.65
C ILE A 103 6.24 14.19 -5.50
N TYR A 104 5.02 14.26 -4.98
CA TYR A 104 4.29 15.49 -4.73
C TYR A 104 3.90 15.56 -3.25
N LYS A 105 4.00 16.75 -2.66
CA LYS A 105 3.33 17.08 -1.39
C LYS A 105 2.25 18.11 -1.67
N PHE A 106 1.06 17.88 -1.16
CA PHE A 106 -0.10 18.77 -1.24
C PHE A 106 -0.48 19.26 0.15
N SER A 107 -0.85 20.53 0.25
CA SER A 107 -1.61 21.05 1.39
C SER A 107 -2.99 20.39 1.50
N PRO A 108 -3.67 20.48 2.65
CA PRO A 108 -5.03 19.95 2.81
C PRO A 108 -6.04 20.57 1.84
N GLU A 109 -5.74 21.74 1.28
CA GLU A 109 -6.54 22.48 0.29
C GLU A 109 -6.16 22.15 -1.17
N GLY A 110 -5.25 21.20 -1.40
CA GLY A 110 -4.87 20.74 -2.73
C GLY A 110 -3.81 21.58 -3.44
N LYS A 111 -3.20 22.57 -2.77
CA LYS A 111 -2.03 23.28 -3.33
C LYS A 111 -0.78 22.40 -3.25
N ILE A 112 -0.04 22.28 -4.34
CA ILE A 112 1.28 21.65 -4.34
C ILE A 112 2.23 22.51 -3.51
N LEU A 113 2.82 21.92 -2.47
CA LEU A 113 3.80 22.55 -1.58
C LEU A 113 5.22 22.36 -2.10
N TRP A 114 5.55 21.16 -2.57
CA TRP A 114 6.79 20.87 -3.28
C TRP A 114 6.62 19.65 -4.19
N THR A 115 7.55 19.52 -5.14
CA THR A 115 7.70 18.35 -6.01
C THR A 115 9.14 17.86 -6.00
N TYR A 116 9.34 16.60 -6.33
CA TYR A 116 10.66 15.99 -6.46
C TYR A 116 10.67 15.01 -7.64
N ASP A 117 11.79 14.95 -8.36
CA ASP A 117 12.03 13.98 -9.44
C ASP A 117 13.29 13.16 -9.12
N SER A 118 13.14 11.84 -9.15
CA SER A 118 14.23 10.87 -9.00
C SER A 118 15.33 10.98 -10.05
N GLY A 119 15.09 11.67 -11.17
CA GLY A 119 16.04 11.83 -12.27
C GLY A 119 16.48 10.48 -12.83
N ASP A 120 17.79 10.32 -13.04
CA ASP A 120 18.40 9.11 -13.58
C ASP A 120 18.44 7.94 -12.58
N ARG A 121 17.96 8.12 -11.35
CA ARG A 121 17.88 7.06 -10.33
C ARG A 121 16.70 6.11 -10.52
N GLY A 122 15.91 6.31 -11.59
CA GLY A 122 14.87 5.38 -12.02
C GLY A 122 13.49 5.65 -11.44
N SER A 123 12.51 4.91 -11.95
CA SER A 123 11.09 4.91 -11.58
C SER A 123 10.87 4.61 -10.10
N ILE A 124 9.76 5.09 -9.52
CA ILE A 124 9.33 4.75 -8.14
C ILE A 124 8.06 3.90 -8.24
N PRO A 125 8.18 2.57 -8.31
CA PRO A 125 7.04 1.70 -8.57
C PRO A 125 6.23 1.39 -7.31
N GLY A 126 6.84 1.60 -6.14
CA GLY A 126 6.32 1.20 -4.84
C GLY A 126 5.72 2.34 -4.01
N VAL A 127 5.25 1.96 -2.83
CA VAL A 127 4.63 2.87 -1.85
C VAL A 127 5.70 3.39 -0.89
N PRO A 128 5.87 4.72 -0.73
CA PRO A 128 6.81 5.30 0.21
C PRO A 128 6.36 5.12 1.67
N ALA A 129 7.20 5.58 2.61
CA ALA A 129 6.85 5.68 4.03
C ALA A 129 7.34 7.00 4.65
N LEU A 130 6.61 7.50 5.65
CA LEU A 130 6.98 8.64 6.48
C LEU A 130 7.55 8.16 7.83
N LEU A 131 8.68 8.72 8.24
CA LEU A 131 9.25 8.49 9.58
C LEU A 131 10.15 9.68 9.96
N ASP A 132 9.99 10.21 11.17
CA ASP A 132 10.87 11.22 11.77
C ASP A 132 11.15 12.47 10.90
N GLY A 133 10.12 12.98 10.22
CA GLY A 133 10.19 14.17 9.36
C GLY A 133 10.78 13.88 7.98
N VAL A 134 10.85 12.61 7.58
CA VAL A 134 11.45 12.17 6.32
C VAL A 134 10.49 11.27 5.55
N LEU A 135 10.37 11.51 4.24
CA LEU A 135 9.75 10.61 3.29
C LEU A 135 10.82 9.70 2.68
N PHE A 136 10.60 8.39 2.74
CA PHE A 136 11.48 7.39 2.16
C PHE A 136 10.84 6.71 0.95
N ALA A 137 11.59 6.58 -0.14
CA ALA A 137 11.13 5.96 -1.39
C ALA A 137 12.21 5.03 -1.98
N LEU A 138 11.78 3.94 -2.62
CA LEU A 138 12.66 2.98 -3.32
C LEU A 138 12.46 3.12 -4.82
N THR A 139 13.57 3.19 -5.57
CA THR A 139 13.56 3.26 -7.03
C THR A 139 13.85 1.91 -7.69
N THR A 140 13.46 1.77 -8.97
CA THR A 140 13.76 0.57 -9.79
C THR A 140 15.24 0.31 -10.00
N SER A 141 16.09 1.34 -9.90
CA SER A 141 17.55 1.22 -9.95
C SER A 141 18.17 0.90 -8.58
N GLY A 142 17.36 0.56 -7.58
CA GLY A 142 17.82 0.12 -6.26
C GLY A 142 18.33 1.24 -5.36
N PHE A 143 17.96 2.50 -5.63
CA PHE A 143 18.22 3.62 -4.72
C PHE A 143 17.13 3.70 -3.66
N VAL A 144 17.54 3.90 -2.41
CA VAL A 144 16.66 4.42 -1.36
C VAL A 144 16.92 5.91 -1.24
N LEU A 145 15.85 6.69 -1.34
CA LEU A 145 15.82 8.14 -1.23
C LEU A 145 15.26 8.52 0.14
N ALA A 146 15.85 9.52 0.79
CA ALA A 146 15.35 10.11 2.02
C ALA A 146 15.17 11.62 1.82
N LEU A 147 13.91 12.08 1.82
CA LEU A 147 13.56 13.46 1.54
C LEU A 147 12.99 14.13 2.78
N ASP A 148 13.45 15.33 3.06
CA ASP A 148 12.89 16.20 4.08
C ASP A 148 11.41 16.52 3.77
N MET A 149 10.52 16.25 4.73
CA MET A 149 9.07 16.40 4.51
C MET A 149 8.64 17.87 4.32
N ASP A 150 9.37 18.83 4.87
CA ASP A 150 9.00 20.24 4.82
C ASP A 150 9.39 20.86 3.48
N SER A 151 10.61 20.58 3.02
CA SER A 151 11.19 21.22 1.84
C SER A 151 11.20 20.34 0.58
N GLY A 152 11.04 19.03 0.71
CA GLY A 152 11.27 18.07 -0.38
C GLY A 152 12.74 17.87 -0.73
N SER A 153 13.66 18.49 0.02
CA SER A 153 15.11 18.37 -0.24
C SER A 153 15.64 17.01 0.18
N GLU A 154 16.60 16.49 -0.58
CA GLU A 154 17.23 15.21 -0.28
C GLU A 154 18.15 15.33 0.95
N ARG A 155 17.86 14.53 1.98
CA ARG A 155 18.75 14.37 3.14
C ARG A 155 19.88 13.39 2.82
N TRP A 156 19.53 12.28 2.17
CA TRP A 156 20.50 11.32 1.64
C TRP A 156 19.86 10.45 0.55
N ALA A 157 20.70 9.83 -0.28
CA ALA A 157 20.31 8.72 -1.14
C ALA A 157 21.44 7.69 -1.23
N VAL A 158 21.07 6.43 -1.25
CA VAL A 158 22.02 5.31 -1.30
C VAL A 158 21.53 4.21 -2.24
N GLN A 159 22.41 3.75 -3.12
CA GLN A 159 22.13 2.58 -3.94
C GLN A 159 22.51 1.31 -3.18
N VAL A 160 21.52 0.48 -2.86
CA VAL A 160 21.69 -0.66 -1.94
C VAL A 160 21.62 -2.02 -2.61
N ALA A 161 21.15 -2.01 -3.85
CA ALA A 161 21.01 -3.14 -4.75
C ALA A 161 21.12 -2.64 -6.20
N PRO A 162 21.44 -3.50 -7.17
CA PRO A 162 21.43 -3.11 -8.57
C PRO A 162 20.03 -2.72 -9.05
N ARG A 163 18.96 -3.33 -8.50
CA ARG A 163 17.57 -3.10 -8.90
C ARG A 163 16.55 -3.40 -7.79
N SER A 164 15.32 -2.92 -7.96
CA SER A 164 14.11 -3.49 -7.33
C SER A 164 13.32 -4.35 -8.33
N GLY A 165 12.33 -5.10 -7.85
CA GLY A 165 11.31 -5.71 -8.70
C GLY A 165 10.47 -4.66 -9.45
N PHE A 166 9.77 -5.11 -10.49
CA PHE A 166 8.84 -4.30 -11.30
C PHE A 166 7.39 -4.30 -10.78
N ASP A 167 7.18 -4.95 -9.64
CA ASP A 167 5.94 -4.99 -8.86
C ASP A 167 5.74 -3.69 -8.06
N THR A 168 4.74 -3.66 -7.16
CA THR A 168 4.46 -2.49 -6.30
C THR A 168 4.88 -2.79 -4.86
N PRO A 169 6.19 -2.79 -4.52
CA PRO A 169 6.64 -3.08 -3.17
C PRO A 169 6.30 -1.93 -2.20
N CYS A 170 6.02 -2.27 -0.96
CA CYS A 170 5.72 -1.30 0.10
C CYS A 170 6.92 -1.17 1.04
N MET A 171 7.35 0.06 1.29
CA MET A 171 8.35 0.32 2.31
C MET A 171 7.74 0.23 3.71
N PHE A 172 8.47 -0.41 4.62
CA PHE A 172 8.19 -0.36 6.05
C PHE A 172 9.21 0.58 6.71
N ALA A 173 8.74 1.46 7.60
CA ALA A 173 9.58 2.39 8.34
C ALA A 173 9.11 2.47 9.79
N ALA A 174 9.95 2.08 10.73
CA ALA A 174 9.69 2.23 12.17
C ALA A 174 11.02 2.17 12.94
N ASN A 175 11.09 2.85 14.09
CA ASN A 175 12.23 2.75 15.03
C ASN A 175 13.61 2.89 14.35
N ASN A 176 13.78 3.95 13.54
CA ASN A 176 14.99 4.21 12.75
C ASN A 176 15.38 3.07 11.77
N THR A 177 14.44 2.19 11.40
CA THR A 177 14.68 1.07 10.50
C THR A 177 13.75 1.14 9.29
N LEU A 178 14.34 1.09 8.10
CA LEU A 178 13.63 0.93 6.83
C LEU A 178 13.73 -0.53 6.42
N VAL A 179 12.65 -1.15 5.95
CA VAL A 179 12.64 -2.53 5.42
C VAL A 179 11.91 -2.56 4.09
N PHE A 180 12.53 -3.16 3.08
CA PHE A 180 12.00 -3.23 1.72
C PHE A 180 12.61 -4.41 0.93
N ALA A 181 12.00 -4.74 -0.20
CA ALA A 181 12.45 -5.83 -1.07
C ALA A 181 13.22 -5.33 -2.28
N VAL A 182 14.28 -6.06 -2.66
CA VAL A 182 15.14 -5.73 -3.80
C VAL A 182 15.55 -6.99 -4.58
N VAL A 183 16.25 -6.78 -5.69
CA VAL A 183 16.84 -7.83 -6.52
C VAL A 183 18.36 -7.78 -6.37
N ASP A 184 18.94 -8.77 -5.70
CA ASP A 184 20.39 -8.87 -5.50
C ASP A 184 20.82 -10.32 -5.21
N PRO A 185 21.75 -10.94 -5.99
CA PRO A 185 22.17 -10.48 -7.30
C PRO A 185 21.01 -10.59 -8.30
N VAL A 186 21.11 -9.86 -9.42
CA VAL A 186 20.21 -10.08 -10.57
C VAL A 186 20.44 -11.49 -11.11
N PRO A 187 19.42 -12.38 -11.15
CA PRO A 187 19.62 -13.75 -11.62
C PRO A 187 20.18 -13.79 -13.05
N ALA A 188 21.15 -14.66 -13.31
CA ALA A 188 21.88 -14.71 -14.59
C ALA A 188 20.96 -14.89 -15.81
N LEU A 189 19.83 -15.59 -15.67
CA LEU A 189 18.84 -15.78 -16.73
C LEU A 189 18.28 -14.47 -17.29
N PHE A 190 18.19 -13.42 -16.46
CA PHE A 190 17.71 -12.10 -16.87
C PHE A 190 18.84 -11.18 -17.38
N GLN A 191 20.10 -11.60 -17.30
CA GLN A 191 21.25 -10.83 -17.80
C GLN A 191 21.51 -11.08 -19.30
N VAL A 192 21.02 -12.20 -19.84
CA VAL A 192 21.26 -12.63 -21.24
C VAL A 192 20.16 -12.22 -22.23
N GLY A 193 19.25 -11.33 -21.84
CA GLY A 193 18.21 -10.78 -22.72
C GLY A 193 17.16 -11.78 -23.21
N ALA A 194 17.13 -12.99 -22.65
CA ALA A 194 16.22 -14.06 -23.05
C ALA A 194 14.80 -13.91 -22.45
N GLN A 195 14.62 -13.05 -21.45
CA GLN A 195 13.36 -12.81 -20.76
C GLN A 195 13.12 -11.30 -20.56
N SER A 196 11.85 -10.90 -20.49
CA SER A 196 11.48 -9.51 -20.25
C SER A 196 12.01 -9.04 -18.89
N GLU A 197 12.54 -7.81 -18.80
CA GLU A 197 12.90 -7.24 -17.50
C GLU A 197 11.74 -7.24 -16.51
N ARG A 198 10.49 -7.16 -17.00
CA ARG A 198 9.26 -7.21 -16.18
C ARG A 198 9.07 -8.52 -15.41
N GLU A 199 9.82 -9.57 -15.74
CA GLU A 199 9.80 -10.85 -15.04
C GLU A 199 10.78 -10.90 -13.86
N ILE A 200 11.59 -9.87 -13.65
CA ILE A 200 12.52 -9.79 -12.53
C ILE A 200 11.74 -9.56 -11.24
N LYS A 201 11.83 -10.54 -10.34
CA LYS A 201 11.19 -10.51 -9.02
C LYS A 201 12.21 -10.29 -7.92
N SER A 202 11.79 -9.56 -6.88
CA SER A 202 12.62 -9.32 -5.71
C SER A 202 12.98 -10.64 -5.02
N ASN A 203 14.24 -10.81 -4.64
CA ASN A 203 14.78 -12.05 -4.05
C ASN A 203 15.49 -11.81 -2.71
N LYS A 204 15.52 -10.57 -2.24
CA LYS A 204 16.06 -10.20 -0.93
C LYS A 204 15.16 -9.18 -0.23
N VAL A 205 15.09 -9.30 1.09
CA VAL A 205 14.63 -8.25 1.99
C VAL A 205 15.87 -7.56 2.56
N VAL A 206 15.89 -6.24 2.56
CA VAL A 206 17.00 -5.42 3.05
C VAL A 206 16.48 -4.48 4.11
N ALA A 207 17.28 -4.27 5.16
CA ALA A 207 17.03 -3.22 6.12
C ALA A 207 18.16 -2.21 6.20
N LEU A 208 17.78 -0.94 6.31
CA LEU A 208 18.69 0.20 6.47
C LEU A 208 18.34 0.99 7.74
N SER A 209 19.33 1.73 8.23
CA SER A 209 19.13 2.84 9.15
C SER A 209 18.42 3.99 8.45
N ALA A 210 17.31 4.48 9.01
CA ALA A 210 16.58 5.62 8.47
C ALA A 210 17.37 6.94 8.59
N ALA A 211 18.25 7.04 9.60
CA ALA A 211 19.05 8.23 9.85
C ALA A 211 20.06 8.53 8.75
N ASP A 212 20.72 7.52 8.18
CA ASP A 212 21.87 7.69 7.30
C ASP A 212 21.94 6.71 6.12
N GLY A 213 20.93 5.83 5.96
CA GLY A 213 20.89 4.85 4.87
C GLY A 213 21.90 3.71 5.01
N SER A 214 22.59 3.59 6.15
CA SER A 214 23.55 2.51 6.38
C SER A 214 22.85 1.15 6.45
N LEU A 215 23.46 0.14 5.83
CA LEU A 215 22.94 -1.22 5.83
C LEU A 215 22.93 -1.81 7.26
N ARG A 216 21.79 -2.36 7.66
CA ARG A 216 21.65 -3.15 8.90
C ARG A 216 21.78 -4.64 8.62
N TRP A 217 20.92 -5.17 7.75
CA TRP A 217 20.89 -6.60 7.45
C TRP A 217 20.28 -6.91 6.08
N ARG A 218 20.47 -8.15 5.63
CA ARG A 218 19.81 -8.73 4.46
C ARG A 218 19.24 -10.09 4.82
N PHE A 219 18.06 -10.39 4.31
CA PHE A 219 17.40 -11.68 4.45
C PHE A 219 17.03 -12.23 3.07
N THR A 220 17.24 -13.54 2.87
CA THR A 220 16.86 -14.23 1.63
C THR A 220 15.73 -15.22 1.95
N PRO A 221 14.50 -14.96 1.47
CA PRO A 221 13.38 -15.91 1.59
C PRO A 221 13.59 -17.17 0.74
N ASP A 222 12.78 -18.21 0.99
CA ASP A 222 12.85 -19.48 0.26
C ASP A 222 12.49 -19.34 -1.23
N THR A 223 11.71 -18.31 -1.59
CA THR A 223 11.27 -17.99 -2.96
C THR A 223 11.19 -16.48 -3.17
N PHE A 224 10.88 -16.05 -4.39
CA PHE A 224 10.73 -14.64 -4.74
C PHE A 224 9.61 -13.94 -3.98
N LEU A 225 9.74 -12.62 -3.90
CA LEU A 225 8.76 -11.70 -3.36
C LEU A 225 8.03 -11.02 -4.51
N PHE A 226 6.73 -10.79 -4.32
CA PHE A 226 5.89 -10.04 -5.24
C PHE A 226 4.93 -9.19 -4.43
N ASN A 227 4.84 -7.88 -4.72
CA ASN A 227 4.10 -6.89 -3.95
C ASN A 227 4.44 -6.89 -2.45
N PHE A 228 5.74 -6.99 -2.13
CA PHE A 228 6.24 -7.09 -0.75
C PHE A 228 5.58 -6.08 0.20
N GLN A 229 4.94 -6.56 1.26
CA GLN A 229 4.39 -5.73 2.32
C GLN A 229 4.60 -6.37 3.68
N ALA A 230 5.52 -5.80 4.47
CA ALA A 230 5.74 -6.20 5.85
C ALA A 230 4.78 -5.49 6.82
N ALA A 231 4.33 -6.23 7.82
CA ALA A 231 3.52 -5.76 8.95
C ALA A 231 4.26 -5.99 10.28
N SER A 232 4.02 -5.15 11.28
CA SER A 232 4.62 -5.26 12.61
C SER A 232 3.57 -4.99 13.69
N PRO A 233 3.52 -5.82 14.76
CA PRO A 233 2.71 -5.53 15.95
C PRO A 233 3.35 -4.45 16.86
N GLY A 234 4.55 -3.95 16.55
CA GLY A 234 5.27 -2.98 17.38
C GLY A 234 6.16 -3.59 18.48
N ASP A 235 6.35 -4.91 18.49
CA ASP A 235 7.15 -5.65 19.47
C ASP A 235 8.63 -5.83 19.08
N GLY A 236 9.11 -5.07 18.09
CA GLY A 236 10.44 -5.24 17.51
C GLY A 236 10.54 -6.37 16.48
N THR A 237 9.40 -6.93 16.04
CA THR A 237 9.34 -7.94 14.98
C THR A 237 8.52 -7.46 13.79
N LEU A 238 8.72 -8.08 12.63
CA LEU A 238 7.92 -7.89 11.44
C LEU A 238 7.55 -9.23 10.82
N VAL A 239 6.44 -9.27 10.11
CA VAL A 239 5.95 -10.41 9.35
C VAL A 239 5.78 -10.00 7.89
N PHE A 240 6.11 -10.88 6.95
CA PHE A 240 5.82 -10.71 5.53
C PHE A 240 5.58 -12.07 4.86
N GLN A 241 5.07 -12.03 3.63
CA GLN A 241 4.79 -13.21 2.83
C GLN A 241 5.63 -13.23 1.54
N ASP A 242 6.02 -14.43 1.10
CA ASP A 242 6.60 -14.66 -0.22
C ASP A 242 5.53 -15.04 -1.27
N GLN A 243 5.92 -15.08 -2.55
CA GLN A 243 4.98 -15.31 -3.65
C GLN A 243 4.36 -16.72 -3.63
N ALA A 244 4.93 -17.69 -2.90
CA ALA A 244 4.36 -19.03 -2.76
C ALA A 244 3.47 -19.17 -1.51
N GLY A 245 3.17 -18.06 -0.84
CA GLY A 245 2.36 -18.02 0.37
C GLY A 245 3.14 -18.24 1.66
N GLY A 246 4.46 -18.48 1.59
CA GLY A 246 5.31 -18.68 2.76
C GLY A 246 5.41 -17.43 3.63
N LEU A 247 5.21 -17.59 4.93
CA LEU A 247 5.26 -16.49 5.90
C LEU A 247 6.55 -16.53 6.72
N TYR A 248 7.08 -15.36 7.02
CA TYR A 248 8.30 -15.19 7.82
C TYR A 248 8.06 -14.12 8.88
N ARG A 249 8.37 -14.44 10.14
CA ARG A 249 8.52 -13.43 11.20
C ARG A 249 10.00 -13.23 11.49
N LEU A 250 10.46 -11.99 11.37
CA LEU A 250 11.84 -11.61 11.62
C LEU A 250 11.90 -10.58 12.76
N ALA A 251 13.02 -10.55 13.48
CA ALA A 251 13.36 -9.38 14.29
C ALA A 251 13.71 -8.20 13.37
N VAL A 252 13.21 -7.01 13.70
CA VAL A 252 13.39 -5.78 12.92
C VAL A 252 14.85 -5.31 12.96
N ASP A 253 15.54 -5.50 14.08
CA ASP A 253 16.87 -4.90 14.30
C ASP A 253 18.00 -5.63 13.58
N ASP A 254 17.94 -6.96 13.50
CA ASP A 254 19.04 -7.81 12.99
C ASP A 254 18.62 -8.77 11.86
N GLY A 255 17.32 -8.79 11.51
CA GLY A 255 16.79 -9.68 10.46
C GLY A 255 16.77 -11.15 10.86
N ARG A 256 16.99 -11.48 12.13
CA ARG A 256 16.97 -12.86 12.62
C ARG A 256 15.57 -13.43 12.46
N LYS A 257 15.48 -14.57 11.78
CA LYS A 257 14.25 -15.34 11.64
C LYS A 257 13.81 -15.89 12.99
N ILE A 258 12.58 -15.56 13.37
CA ILE A 258 11.89 -16.07 14.57
C ILE A 258 11.18 -17.36 14.20
N TRP A 259 10.31 -17.30 13.19
CA TRP A 259 9.65 -18.48 12.64
C TRP A 259 9.42 -18.36 11.14
N ARG A 260 9.09 -19.49 10.52
CA ARG A 260 8.64 -19.60 9.12
C ARG A 260 7.46 -20.56 9.03
N ALA A 261 6.42 -20.14 8.35
CA ALA A 261 5.15 -20.86 8.21
C ALA A 261 4.63 -20.79 6.76
N GLY A 262 3.41 -21.25 6.51
CA GLY A 262 2.66 -20.86 5.30
C GLY A 262 3.00 -21.55 3.98
N ARG A 263 3.65 -22.72 3.98
CA ARG A 263 3.76 -23.52 2.74
C ARG A 263 2.57 -24.45 2.61
N LEU A 264 1.48 -23.94 2.03
CA LEU A 264 0.40 -24.79 1.59
C LEU A 264 0.88 -25.58 0.38
N GLU A 265 0.76 -26.91 0.40
CA GLU A 265 1.14 -27.77 -0.74
C GLU A 265 0.40 -27.40 -2.05
N ARG A 266 -0.56 -26.47 -1.97
CA ARG A 266 -1.46 -26.06 -3.05
C ARG A 266 -1.39 -24.58 -3.42
N ALA A 267 -0.70 -23.71 -2.66
CA ALA A 267 -0.64 -22.29 -3.01
C ALA A 267 0.28 -22.08 -4.23
N GLU A 268 -0.27 -21.47 -5.28
CA GLU A 268 0.43 -21.23 -6.54
C GLU A 268 0.94 -19.79 -6.63
N PHE A 269 0.24 -18.84 -6.00
CA PHE A 269 0.58 -17.42 -6.05
C PHE A 269 0.04 -16.65 -4.85
N SER A 270 0.81 -15.68 -4.36
CA SER A 270 0.38 -14.65 -3.42
C SER A 270 0.99 -13.30 -3.81
N THR A 271 0.31 -12.23 -3.44
CA THR A 271 0.77 -10.84 -3.57
C THR A 271 1.58 -10.36 -2.36
N GLY A 272 2.13 -11.28 -1.55
CA GLY A 272 3.20 -10.96 -0.59
C GLY A 272 2.80 -10.08 0.60
N ALA A 273 1.50 -9.88 0.81
CA ALA A 273 0.97 -8.99 1.83
C ALA A 273 0.47 -9.74 3.07
N SER A 274 0.92 -9.27 4.23
CA SER A 274 0.45 -9.74 5.54
C SER A 274 -0.07 -8.57 6.37
N VAL A 275 -0.99 -8.88 7.29
CA VAL A 275 -1.62 -7.94 8.22
C VAL A 275 -1.59 -8.56 9.61
N VAL A 276 -1.28 -7.77 10.64
CA VAL A 276 -1.20 -8.24 12.03
C VAL A 276 -2.28 -7.56 12.85
N HIS A 277 -3.03 -8.32 13.63
CA HIS A 277 -4.03 -7.78 14.56
C HIS A 277 -4.32 -8.80 15.67
N ASP A 278 -4.37 -8.35 16.92
CA ASP A 278 -4.74 -9.15 18.11
C ASP A 278 -4.03 -10.52 18.20
N GLY A 279 -2.71 -10.54 18.01
CA GLY A 279 -1.91 -11.77 18.10
C GLY A 279 -2.09 -12.72 16.92
N MET A 280 -2.74 -12.28 15.84
CA MET A 280 -2.94 -13.06 14.63
C MET A 280 -2.28 -12.40 13.42
N VAL A 281 -1.81 -13.23 12.49
CA VAL A 281 -1.33 -12.84 11.16
C VAL A 281 -2.36 -13.28 10.12
N PHE A 282 -2.93 -12.32 9.41
CA PHE A 282 -3.82 -12.56 8.27
C PHE A 282 -3.03 -12.40 6.98
N ALA A 283 -3.21 -13.34 6.08
CA ALA A 283 -2.62 -13.27 4.76
C ALA A 283 -3.51 -13.99 3.75
N VAL A 284 -3.23 -13.76 2.47
CA VAL A 284 -4.02 -14.28 1.36
C VAL A 284 -3.10 -14.93 0.34
N SER A 285 -3.55 -16.05 -0.22
CA SER A 285 -2.91 -16.72 -1.34
C SER A 285 -3.97 -17.23 -2.32
N ASN A 286 -3.54 -17.68 -3.49
CA ASN A 286 -4.39 -18.27 -4.50
C ASN A 286 -3.96 -19.71 -4.81
N VAL A 287 -4.95 -20.55 -5.02
CA VAL A 287 -4.84 -21.95 -5.43
C VAL A 287 -5.69 -22.11 -6.68
N ALA A 288 -5.07 -22.35 -7.83
CA ALA A 288 -5.74 -22.27 -9.13
C ALA A 288 -6.55 -20.97 -9.26
N ASP A 289 -7.83 -21.05 -9.60
CA ASP A 289 -8.72 -19.90 -9.77
C ASP A 289 -9.48 -19.50 -8.48
N THR A 290 -8.97 -19.90 -7.31
CA THR A 290 -9.62 -19.62 -6.01
C THR A 290 -8.68 -18.97 -5.01
N GLY A 291 -9.18 -17.97 -4.30
CA GLY A 291 -8.46 -17.33 -3.20
C GLY A 291 -8.55 -18.18 -1.93
N LEU A 292 -7.59 -17.96 -1.03
CA LEU A 292 -7.54 -18.58 0.27
C LEU A 292 -7.14 -17.53 1.28
N LEU A 293 -8.06 -17.22 2.19
CA LEU A 293 -7.78 -16.41 3.38
C LEU A 293 -7.30 -17.33 4.48
N HIS A 294 -6.23 -16.97 5.16
CA HIS A 294 -5.66 -17.78 6.23
C HIS A 294 -5.13 -16.91 7.37
N ALA A 295 -5.34 -17.41 8.59
CA ALA A 295 -4.91 -16.76 9.81
C ALA A 295 -3.96 -17.67 10.59
N TYR A 296 -2.87 -17.09 11.09
CA TYR A 296 -1.86 -17.77 11.88
C TYR A 296 -1.70 -17.10 13.24
N ASP A 297 -1.28 -17.87 14.23
CA ASP A 297 -0.82 -17.34 15.51
C ASP A 297 0.48 -16.56 15.30
N LEU A 298 0.54 -15.33 15.80
CA LEU A 298 1.69 -14.44 15.62
C LEU A 298 2.94 -14.95 16.36
N GLU A 299 2.75 -15.62 17.50
CA GLU A 299 3.87 -16.07 18.33
C GLU A 299 4.49 -17.35 17.79
N THR A 300 3.67 -18.32 17.42
CA THR A 300 4.13 -19.66 17.02
C THR A 300 4.23 -19.83 15.51
N GLY A 301 3.48 -19.04 14.73
CA GLY A 301 3.31 -19.26 13.29
C GLY A 301 2.41 -20.44 12.95
N GLU A 302 1.66 -20.98 13.91
CA GLU A 302 0.70 -22.07 13.68
C GLU A 302 -0.56 -21.58 12.95
N LEU A 303 -1.06 -22.38 12.00
CA LEU A 303 -2.32 -22.07 11.30
C LEU A 303 -3.49 -22.20 12.27
N LEU A 304 -4.25 -21.12 12.47
CA LEU A 304 -5.43 -21.08 13.33
C LEU A 304 -6.69 -21.47 12.57
N TRP A 305 -6.91 -20.85 11.40
CA TRP A 305 -8.04 -21.12 10.54
C TRP A 305 -7.76 -20.69 9.09
N GLN A 306 -8.55 -21.21 8.15
CA GLN A 306 -8.51 -20.80 6.74
C GLN A 306 -9.91 -20.85 6.11
N GLN A 307 -10.12 -20.04 5.07
CA GLN A 307 -11.34 -19.99 4.27
C GLN A 307 -11.02 -19.94 2.78
N THR A 308 -11.68 -20.81 2.01
CA THR A 308 -11.62 -20.76 0.54
C THR A 308 -12.59 -19.70 0.03
N LEU A 309 -12.06 -18.80 -0.78
CA LEU A 309 -12.76 -17.70 -1.40
C LEU A 309 -13.10 -18.14 -2.82
N GLY A 310 -14.38 -18.13 -3.19
CA GLY A 310 -14.87 -18.65 -4.48
C GLY A 310 -14.25 -18.01 -5.73
N HIS A 311 -13.48 -16.95 -5.56
CA HIS A 311 -12.73 -16.23 -6.60
C HIS A 311 -11.33 -15.89 -6.10
N PRO A 312 -10.38 -15.55 -7.00
CA PRO A 312 -9.05 -15.11 -6.62
C PRO A 312 -9.08 -13.90 -5.68
N ALA A 313 -8.11 -13.83 -4.79
CA ALA A 313 -7.94 -12.76 -3.84
C ALA A 313 -6.49 -12.26 -3.92
N ASN A 314 -6.31 -11.11 -4.56
CA ASN A 314 -4.98 -10.60 -4.93
C ASN A 314 -4.52 -9.43 -4.07
N GLN A 315 -5.25 -9.08 -3.02
CA GLN A 315 -4.95 -7.92 -2.18
C GLN A 315 -4.89 -8.27 -0.69
N ALA A 316 -4.12 -7.47 0.04
CA ALA A 316 -4.12 -7.48 1.50
C ALA A 316 -5.51 -7.20 2.07
N VAL A 317 -5.86 -7.88 3.15
CA VAL A 317 -7.10 -7.65 3.90
C VAL A 317 -7.11 -6.30 4.63
N ALA A 318 -8.29 -5.84 5.04
CA ALA A 318 -8.46 -4.90 6.14
C ALA A 318 -8.86 -5.66 7.42
N VAL A 319 -8.44 -5.19 8.59
CA VAL A 319 -8.84 -5.78 9.86
C VAL A 319 -9.27 -4.70 10.84
N GLY A 320 -10.46 -4.85 11.42
CA GLY A 320 -11.02 -3.90 12.37
C GLY A 320 -12.47 -4.21 12.70
N HIS A 321 -13.10 -3.37 13.52
CA HIS A 321 -14.52 -3.49 13.81
C HIS A 321 -15.35 -3.04 12.61
N LEU A 322 -16.46 -3.74 12.34
CA LEU A 322 -17.44 -3.38 11.31
C LEU A 322 -18.77 -3.05 11.97
N ALA A 323 -19.52 -2.15 11.35
CA ALA A 323 -20.94 -2.01 11.67
C ALA A 323 -21.63 -3.39 11.51
N GLY A 324 -22.59 -3.64 12.39
CA GLY A 324 -23.30 -4.93 12.45
C GLY A 324 -22.52 -6.09 13.07
N SER A 325 -21.21 -5.96 13.34
CA SER A 325 -20.45 -7.00 14.03
C SER A 325 -20.67 -6.98 15.55
N PRO A 326 -20.57 -8.13 16.24
CA PRO A 326 -20.59 -8.19 17.69
C PRO A 326 -19.58 -7.23 18.31
N GLU A 327 -20.01 -6.57 19.38
CA GLU A 327 -19.21 -5.58 20.09
C GLU A 327 -17.89 -6.19 20.59
N GLY A 328 -16.78 -5.50 20.35
CA GLY A 328 -15.44 -5.97 20.71
C GLY A 328 -14.86 -7.09 19.82
N GLU A 329 -15.58 -7.51 18.78
CA GLU A 329 -15.03 -8.44 17.79
C GLU A 329 -14.55 -7.72 16.53
N ALA A 330 -13.30 -8.00 16.16
CA ALA A 330 -12.75 -7.59 14.88
C ALA A 330 -13.23 -8.51 13.74
N SER A 331 -13.19 -7.95 12.55
CA SER A 331 -13.53 -8.59 11.29
C SER A 331 -12.41 -8.41 10.30
N VAL A 332 -12.28 -9.37 9.38
CA VAL A 332 -11.35 -9.34 8.26
C VAL A 332 -12.18 -9.10 6.99
N VAL A 333 -11.81 -8.10 6.20
CA VAL A 333 -12.53 -7.75 4.96
C VAL A 333 -11.58 -7.74 3.77
N LEU A 334 -12.06 -8.23 2.62
CA LEU A 334 -11.33 -8.27 1.37
C LEU A 334 -12.25 -8.25 0.16
N GLY A 335 -11.74 -7.69 -0.94
CA GLY A 335 -12.32 -7.90 -2.27
C GLY A 335 -11.77 -9.19 -2.89
N ILE A 336 -12.61 -9.85 -3.68
CA ILE A 336 -12.26 -11.04 -4.45
C ILE A 336 -12.79 -10.90 -5.88
N GLY A 337 -12.11 -11.50 -6.84
CA GLY A 337 -12.51 -11.44 -8.25
C GLY A 337 -11.33 -11.60 -9.19
N ASP A 338 -11.64 -11.91 -10.45
CA ASP A 338 -10.63 -12.07 -11.50
C ASP A 338 -10.01 -10.73 -11.88
N ASN A 339 -8.68 -10.73 -12.00
CA ASN A 339 -7.97 -9.57 -12.51
C ASN A 339 -8.45 -9.24 -13.94
N PRO A 340 -8.55 -7.94 -14.27
CA PRO A 340 -8.90 -7.52 -15.61
C PRO A 340 -7.84 -7.95 -16.62
N GLY A 341 -8.24 -8.06 -17.88
CA GLY A 341 -7.31 -8.31 -18.97
C GLY A 341 -6.51 -7.07 -19.36
N LEU A 342 -5.89 -7.14 -20.54
CA LEU A 342 -5.14 -6.04 -21.14
C LEU A 342 -6.00 -5.27 -22.15
N PRO A 343 -5.71 -3.97 -22.38
CA PRO A 343 -6.24 -3.25 -23.51
C PRO A 343 -6.05 -4.04 -24.81
N ILE A 344 -7.02 -4.00 -25.72
CA ILE A 344 -7.06 -4.90 -26.87
C ILE A 344 -5.83 -4.74 -27.76
N ILE A 345 -5.37 -3.50 -27.97
CA ILE A 345 -4.13 -3.27 -28.71
C ILE A 345 -2.92 -3.93 -28.04
N ALA A 346 -2.77 -3.82 -26.72
CA ALA A 346 -1.67 -4.43 -25.98
C ALA A 346 -1.74 -5.97 -26.04
N ARG A 347 -2.95 -6.55 -25.91
CA ARG A 347 -3.19 -7.99 -26.04
C ARG A 347 -2.79 -8.52 -27.42
N LEU A 348 -3.20 -7.80 -28.49
CA LEU A 348 -2.88 -8.18 -29.87
C LEU A 348 -1.38 -8.11 -30.14
N TYR A 349 -0.69 -7.07 -29.66
CA TYR A 349 0.76 -6.98 -29.80
C TYR A 349 1.50 -8.11 -29.06
N GLN A 350 1.03 -8.52 -27.88
CA GLN A 350 1.64 -9.65 -27.15
C GLN A 350 1.46 -10.99 -27.88
N GLN A 351 0.26 -11.26 -28.42
CA GLN A 351 -0.07 -12.56 -29.03
C GLN A 351 0.35 -12.66 -30.50
N MET A 352 0.36 -11.53 -31.19
CA MET A 352 0.51 -11.42 -32.64
C MET A 352 1.27 -10.15 -32.98
N HIS A 353 2.50 -10.02 -32.51
CA HIS A 353 3.35 -8.84 -32.75
C HIS A 353 3.56 -8.47 -34.24
N TRP A 354 3.26 -9.39 -35.16
CA TRP A 354 3.30 -9.17 -36.62
C TRP A 354 2.05 -8.47 -37.18
N LEU A 355 0.97 -8.34 -36.40
CA LEU A 355 -0.27 -7.69 -36.84
C LEU A 355 0.00 -6.21 -37.14
N PRO A 356 -0.31 -5.72 -38.36
CA PRO A 356 -0.10 -4.32 -38.68
C PRO A 356 -0.96 -3.39 -37.81
N GLY A 357 -0.41 -2.24 -37.43
CA GLY A 357 -1.11 -1.25 -36.60
C GLY A 357 -2.44 -0.76 -37.17
N PHE A 358 -2.60 -0.74 -38.50
CA PHE A 358 -3.86 -0.36 -39.15
C PHE A 358 -5.01 -1.36 -38.90
N VAL A 359 -4.72 -2.57 -38.39
CA VAL A 359 -5.72 -3.54 -37.95
C VAL A 359 -5.93 -3.45 -36.43
N ALA A 360 -4.85 -3.38 -35.66
CA ALA A 360 -4.92 -3.36 -34.20
C ALA A 360 -5.60 -2.09 -33.66
N TYR A 361 -5.36 -0.94 -34.29
CA TYR A 361 -5.89 0.34 -33.85
C TYR A 361 -7.42 0.45 -34.00
N PRO A 362 -8.04 0.14 -35.16
CA PRO A 362 -9.50 0.10 -35.25
C PRO A 362 -10.16 -0.90 -34.29
N LEU A 363 -9.55 -2.07 -34.04
CA LEU A 363 -10.06 -3.03 -33.06
C LEU A 363 -10.01 -2.48 -31.63
N HIS A 364 -8.96 -1.73 -31.29
CA HIS A 364 -8.88 -1.02 -30.00
C HIS A 364 -9.98 0.01 -29.84
N LEU A 365 -10.20 0.86 -30.85
CA LEU A 365 -11.29 1.84 -30.83
C LEU A 365 -12.67 1.16 -30.73
N MET A 366 -12.86 0.04 -31.44
CA MET A 366 -14.09 -0.74 -31.33
C MET A 366 -14.27 -1.34 -29.93
N SER A 367 -13.17 -1.71 -29.26
CA SER A 367 -13.21 -2.22 -27.88
C SER A 367 -13.56 -1.15 -26.85
N LEU A 368 -13.21 0.11 -27.09
CA LEU A 368 -13.65 1.24 -26.27
C LEU A 368 -15.14 1.51 -26.44
N ALA A 369 -15.64 1.47 -27.68
CA ALA A 369 -17.05 1.72 -27.97
C ALA A 369 -17.96 0.54 -27.55
N PHE A 370 -17.46 -0.70 -27.65
CA PHE A 370 -18.23 -1.92 -27.41
C PHE A 370 -17.46 -2.95 -26.56
N PRO A 371 -17.08 -2.62 -25.32
CA PRO A 371 -16.16 -3.44 -24.50
C PRO A 371 -16.67 -4.86 -24.22
N LYS A 372 -17.98 -5.04 -24.15
CA LYS A 372 -18.65 -6.33 -23.94
C LYS A 372 -18.44 -7.32 -25.09
N LEU A 373 -18.11 -6.87 -26.29
CA LEU A 373 -17.78 -7.75 -27.42
C LEU A 373 -16.37 -8.36 -27.30
N PHE A 374 -15.53 -7.82 -26.41
CA PHE A 374 -14.10 -8.13 -26.33
C PHE A 374 -13.68 -8.77 -25.00
N SER A 375 -14.64 -8.98 -24.11
CA SER A 375 -14.42 -9.45 -22.74
C SER A 375 -15.43 -10.52 -22.36
N LYS A 376 -15.11 -11.27 -21.30
CA LYS A 376 -16.05 -12.16 -20.62
C LYS A 376 -16.51 -11.46 -19.34
N LYS A 377 -17.67 -11.87 -18.82
CA LYS A 377 -18.08 -11.46 -17.47
C LYS A 377 -17.12 -12.08 -16.44
N GLN A 378 -16.64 -11.26 -15.52
CA GLN A 378 -15.75 -11.63 -14.43
C GLN A 378 -16.49 -11.38 -13.11
N PRO A 379 -16.81 -12.43 -12.33
CA PRO A 379 -17.47 -12.29 -11.03
C PRO A 379 -16.54 -11.61 -10.03
N ARG A 380 -17.12 -10.91 -9.06
CA ARG A 380 -16.40 -10.17 -8.04
C ARG A 380 -17.29 -9.88 -6.84
N ALA A 381 -16.70 -9.89 -5.66
CA ALA A 381 -17.41 -9.68 -4.40
C ALA A 381 -16.53 -8.93 -3.39
N ILE A 382 -17.17 -8.36 -2.36
CA ILE A 382 -16.54 -7.93 -1.12
C ILE A 382 -17.09 -8.82 -0.01
N VAL A 383 -16.20 -9.37 0.81
CA VAL A 383 -16.55 -10.40 1.79
C VAL A 383 -15.94 -10.07 3.14
N ALA A 384 -16.67 -10.39 4.21
CA ALA A 384 -16.22 -10.17 5.57
C ALA A 384 -16.33 -11.44 6.43
N PHE A 385 -15.33 -11.66 7.27
CA PHE A 385 -15.25 -12.79 8.18
C PHE A 385 -14.92 -12.32 9.61
N SER A 386 -15.30 -13.09 10.62
CA SER A 386 -14.79 -12.91 11.98
C SER A 386 -13.27 -13.11 11.99
N ALA A 387 -12.52 -12.15 12.53
CA ALA A 387 -11.07 -12.26 12.60
C ALA A 387 -10.62 -13.43 13.49
N ARG A 388 -11.38 -13.73 14.55
CA ARG A 388 -11.04 -14.79 15.51
C ARG A 388 -11.26 -16.19 14.94
N THR A 389 -12.38 -16.41 14.25
CA THR A 389 -12.84 -17.77 13.90
C THR A 389 -12.84 -18.05 12.39
N GLY A 390 -12.71 -17.01 11.56
CA GLY A 390 -12.90 -17.12 10.13
C GLY A 390 -14.35 -17.37 9.71
N ALA A 391 -15.34 -17.26 10.61
CA ALA A 391 -16.75 -17.43 10.26
C ALA A 391 -17.22 -16.29 9.35
N LEU A 392 -17.96 -16.60 8.29
CA LEU A 392 -18.55 -15.61 7.39
C LEU A 392 -19.49 -14.68 8.16
N ARG A 393 -19.34 -13.37 7.97
CA ARG A 393 -20.27 -12.36 8.48
C ARG A 393 -21.28 -11.96 7.41
N TRP A 394 -20.79 -11.51 6.26
CA TRP A 394 -21.60 -11.13 5.12
C TRP A 394 -20.82 -11.28 3.82
N TRP A 395 -21.56 -11.36 2.71
CA TRP A 395 -21.05 -11.48 1.35
C TRP A 395 -21.80 -10.54 0.44
N TYR A 396 -21.11 -9.56 -0.14
CA TYR A 396 -21.70 -8.62 -1.09
C TYR A 396 -21.20 -8.92 -2.49
N GLU A 397 -22.07 -9.49 -3.32
CA GLU A 397 -21.79 -9.76 -4.74
C GLU A 397 -21.95 -8.47 -5.56
N LEU A 398 -20.92 -8.09 -6.31
CA LEU A 398 -20.97 -6.93 -7.19
C LEU A 398 -21.48 -7.33 -8.58
N GLU A 399 -21.90 -6.36 -9.38
CA GLU A 399 -22.11 -6.61 -10.81
C GLU A 399 -20.79 -7.11 -11.43
N ALA A 400 -20.87 -8.25 -12.11
CA ALA A 400 -19.74 -8.85 -12.78
C ALA A 400 -19.08 -7.86 -13.75
N PHE A 401 -17.77 -7.71 -13.64
CA PHE A 401 -17.00 -6.84 -14.50
C PHE A 401 -17.01 -7.35 -15.95
N HIS A 402 -17.21 -6.47 -16.93
CA HIS A 402 -17.42 -6.87 -18.32
C HIS A 402 -16.73 -5.93 -19.32
N TYR A 403 -15.44 -5.72 -19.08
CA TYR A 403 -14.56 -4.90 -19.92
C TYR A 403 -13.24 -5.65 -20.17
N PRO A 404 -12.54 -5.37 -21.29
CA PRO A 404 -11.31 -6.07 -21.64
C PRO A 404 -10.14 -5.74 -20.71
N ALA A 405 -10.12 -4.54 -20.13
CA ALA A 405 -9.14 -4.06 -19.18
C ALA A 405 -9.84 -3.19 -18.13
N ALA A 406 -9.13 -2.87 -17.05
CA ALA A 406 -9.62 -1.96 -16.02
C ALA A 406 -9.99 -0.59 -16.59
N ALA A 407 -10.89 0.12 -15.91
CA ALA A 407 -11.22 1.50 -16.23
C ALA A 407 -9.95 2.36 -16.28
N GLY A 408 -9.81 3.17 -17.32
CA GLY A 408 -8.66 4.05 -17.52
C GLY A 408 -7.49 3.41 -18.28
N GLU A 409 -7.34 2.08 -18.24
CA GLU A 409 -6.21 1.42 -18.90
C GLU A 409 -6.33 1.49 -20.42
N SER A 410 -7.51 1.21 -20.98
CA SER A 410 -7.68 1.22 -22.43
C SER A 410 -7.78 2.64 -22.99
N GLU A 411 -8.37 3.53 -22.19
CA GLU A 411 -8.66 4.92 -22.50
C GLU A 411 -7.37 5.75 -22.55
N ARG A 412 -6.44 5.52 -21.61
CA ARG A 412 -5.21 6.32 -21.46
C ARG A 412 -3.98 5.72 -22.14
N LEU A 413 -4.05 4.47 -22.61
CA LEU A 413 -2.88 3.74 -23.12
C LEU A 413 -2.15 4.49 -24.25
N LEU A 414 -2.89 5.02 -25.22
CA LEU A 414 -2.29 5.67 -26.39
C LEU A 414 -1.58 6.98 -26.02
N ASP A 415 -2.15 7.75 -25.10
CA ASP A 415 -1.56 9.00 -24.61
C ASP A 415 -0.28 8.71 -23.80
N ARG A 416 -0.30 7.68 -22.95
CA ARG A 416 0.89 7.25 -22.20
C ARG A 416 2.00 6.75 -23.13
N LEU A 417 1.66 5.93 -24.13
CA LEU A 417 2.64 5.48 -25.13
C LEU A 417 3.24 6.64 -25.92
N ALA A 418 2.43 7.64 -26.27
CA ALA A 418 2.91 8.85 -26.94
C ALA A 418 3.87 9.66 -26.06
N ALA A 419 3.53 9.87 -24.78
CA ALA A 419 4.37 10.58 -23.80
C ALA A 419 5.70 9.86 -23.50
N MET A 420 5.71 8.53 -23.57
CA MET A 420 6.96 7.78 -23.47
C MET A 420 7.80 7.88 -24.75
N GLY A 421 7.17 7.73 -25.91
CA GLY A 421 7.85 7.70 -27.21
C GLY A 421 8.44 9.05 -27.65
N ASN A 422 7.86 10.16 -27.21
CA ASN A 422 8.39 11.51 -27.50
C ASN A 422 9.40 12.01 -26.45
N GLY A 423 9.67 11.21 -25.40
CA GLY A 423 10.64 11.51 -24.35
C GLY A 423 10.17 12.48 -23.27
N THR A 424 8.90 12.90 -23.22
CA THR A 424 8.39 13.75 -22.13
C THR A 424 8.19 12.98 -20.83
N ASN A 425 8.04 11.66 -20.91
CA ASN A 425 7.82 10.80 -19.74
C ASN A 425 8.48 9.41 -19.86
N PRO A 426 9.81 9.33 -20.05
CA PRO A 426 10.49 8.09 -20.46
C PRO A 426 10.55 6.99 -19.38
N LYS A 427 10.34 7.35 -18.11
CA LYS A 427 10.39 6.44 -16.95
C LYS A 427 9.05 5.80 -16.60
N ASN A 428 7.96 6.26 -17.22
CA ASN A 428 6.62 5.82 -16.87
C ASN A 428 6.32 4.39 -17.39
N ASP A 429 5.26 3.78 -16.89
CA ASP A 429 4.70 2.55 -17.45
C ASP A 429 3.46 2.92 -18.26
N PRO A 430 3.29 2.43 -19.50
CA PRO A 430 2.08 2.75 -20.25
C PRO A 430 0.83 2.05 -19.69
N LEU A 431 1.02 1.03 -18.84
CA LEU A 431 -0.05 0.24 -18.22
C LEU A 431 0.09 0.28 -16.70
N CYS A 432 -0.99 0.54 -15.99
CA CYS A 432 -1.01 0.39 -14.54
C CYS A 432 -1.14 -1.07 -14.13
N LEU A 433 -1.98 -1.84 -14.83
CA LEU A 433 -2.36 -3.22 -14.51
C LEU A 433 -2.97 -3.39 -13.11
N PRO A 434 -4.04 -2.66 -12.76
CA PRO A 434 -4.67 -2.83 -11.46
C PRO A 434 -5.24 -4.24 -11.31
N ASP A 435 -5.12 -4.80 -10.12
CA ASP A 435 -5.84 -6.01 -9.73
C ASP A 435 -7.36 -5.77 -9.72
N SER A 436 -8.14 -6.83 -9.50
CA SER A 436 -9.61 -6.75 -9.48
C SER A 436 -10.17 -5.73 -8.49
N CYS A 437 -9.53 -5.66 -7.33
CA CYS A 437 -9.76 -4.66 -6.30
C CYS A 437 -8.43 -4.09 -5.82
N ALA A 438 -8.49 -2.92 -5.20
CA ALA A 438 -7.42 -2.42 -4.35
C ALA A 438 -7.61 -2.89 -2.91
N GLN A 439 -6.57 -2.74 -2.08
CA GLN A 439 -6.63 -3.17 -0.70
C GLN A 439 -7.68 -2.34 0.10
N PRO A 440 -8.71 -2.95 0.70
CA PRO A 440 -9.80 -2.26 1.41
C PRO A 440 -9.36 -1.55 2.68
N VAL A 441 -9.98 -0.44 3.06
CA VAL A 441 -9.70 0.26 4.34
C VAL A 441 -10.98 0.42 5.15
N LEU A 442 -10.83 0.66 6.45
CA LEU A 442 -11.90 0.72 7.43
C LEU A 442 -11.83 2.05 8.19
N ASP A 443 -12.97 2.63 8.50
CA ASP A 443 -13.07 3.77 9.40
C ASP A 443 -13.57 3.37 10.79
N SER A 444 -13.55 4.31 11.73
CA SER A 444 -13.98 4.01 13.11
C SER A 444 -15.49 3.83 13.26
N ALA A 445 -16.27 4.16 12.23
CA ALA A 445 -17.71 3.92 12.21
C ALA A 445 -18.05 2.51 11.70
N GLY A 446 -17.04 1.72 11.34
CA GLY A 446 -17.21 0.37 10.80
C GLY A 446 -17.59 0.35 9.32
N THR A 447 -17.33 1.44 8.59
CA THR A 447 -17.51 1.54 7.14
C THR A 447 -16.29 0.96 6.44
N VAL A 448 -16.52 0.09 5.46
CA VAL A 448 -15.47 -0.44 4.56
C VAL A 448 -15.41 0.42 3.30
N PHE A 449 -14.22 0.85 2.89
CA PHE A 449 -13.98 1.47 1.60
C PHE A 449 -13.13 0.57 0.72
N VAL A 450 -13.64 0.19 -0.45
CA VAL A 450 -12.97 -0.71 -1.39
C VAL A 450 -13.03 -0.13 -2.80
N PRO A 451 -11.89 0.34 -3.34
CA PRO A 451 -11.79 0.69 -4.74
C PRO A 451 -11.67 -0.55 -5.65
N PHE A 452 -12.24 -0.50 -6.85
CA PHE A 452 -12.28 -1.62 -7.79
C PHE A 452 -11.78 -1.29 -9.20
N GLN A 453 -11.53 -2.34 -10.00
CA GLN A 453 -11.08 -2.28 -11.39
C GLN A 453 -12.03 -1.54 -12.36
N ASP A 454 -13.26 -1.26 -11.94
CA ASP A 454 -14.24 -0.47 -12.71
C ASP A 454 -14.17 1.03 -12.44
N GLY A 455 -13.19 1.47 -11.65
CA GLY A 455 -12.95 2.88 -11.36
C GLY A 455 -13.81 3.45 -10.24
N LYS A 456 -14.55 2.60 -9.52
CA LYS A 456 -15.40 3.03 -8.42
C LYS A 456 -14.77 2.78 -7.07
N ILE A 457 -15.10 3.64 -6.11
CA ILE A 457 -14.93 3.41 -4.68
C ILE A 457 -16.27 2.95 -4.13
N TYR A 458 -16.29 1.81 -3.45
CA TYR A 458 -17.45 1.29 -2.74
C TYR A 458 -17.29 1.56 -1.25
N ALA A 459 -18.25 2.26 -0.64
CA ALA A 459 -18.37 2.40 0.81
C ALA A 459 -19.51 1.49 1.29
N ILE A 460 -19.22 0.52 2.15
CA ILE A 460 -20.16 -0.51 2.61
C ILE A 460 -20.25 -0.48 4.12
N ARG A 461 -21.48 -0.52 4.64
CA ARG A 461 -21.75 -0.54 6.07
C ARG A 461 -23.07 -1.26 6.37
N ASP A 462 -22.97 -2.38 7.09
CA ASP A 462 -24.11 -3.19 7.58
C ASP A 462 -24.74 -2.48 8.80
N ASP A 463 -25.69 -1.58 8.54
CA ASP A 463 -26.25 -0.67 9.56
C ASP A 463 -27.39 -1.31 10.34
N ASP A 464 -28.11 -2.27 9.75
CA ASP A 464 -29.19 -3.00 10.43
C ASP A 464 -28.73 -4.30 11.11
N ALA A 465 -27.47 -4.69 10.91
CA ALA A 465 -26.81 -5.82 11.55
C ALA A 465 -27.44 -7.18 11.21
N ASP A 466 -28.06 -7.31 10.04
CA ASP A 466 -28.69 -8.55 9.60
C ASP A 466 -27.74 -9.49 8.84
N GLY A 467 -26.53 -9.02 8.51
CA GLY A 467 -25.51 -9.75 7.76
C GLY A 467 -25.78 -9.84 6.25
N ILE A 468 -26.69 -9.02 5.72
CA ILE A 468 -27.11 -8.97 4.32
C ILE A 468 -26.96 -7.54 3.80
N ILE A 469 -25.89 -7.29 3.04
CA ILE A 469 -25.62 -5.97 2.48
C ILE A 469 -26.68 -5.57 1.44
N ASN A 470 -27.52 -4.60 1.78
CA ASN A 470 -28.52 -4.03 0.89
C ASN A 470 -27.93 -2.87 0.05
N PRO A 471 -27.77 -3.03 -1.28
CA PRO A 471 -27.14 -2.01 -2.13
C PRO A 471 -27.89 -0.67 -2.18
N ALA A 472 -29.17 -0.62 -1.80
CA ALA A 472 -29.96 0.61 -1.83
C ALA A 472 -29.76 1.48 -0.58
N THR A 473 -29.34 0.90 0.54
CA THR A 473 -29.28 1.59 1.85
C THR A 473 -27.91 1.53 2.50
N GLU A 474 -27.11 0.50 2.21
CA GLU A 474 -25.86 0.17 2.93
C GLU A 474 -24.63 0.30 2.05
N VAL A 475 -24.83 0.63 0.77
CA VAL A 475 -23.75 0.81 -0.20
C VAL A 475 -23.83 2.20 -0.80
N SER A 476 -22.74 2.94 -0.67
CA SER A 476 -22.50 4.19 -1.38
C SER A 476 -21.37 3.99 -2.38
N THR A 477 -21.44 4.65 -3.53
CA THR A 477 -20.38 4.57 -4.54
C THR A 477 -20.00 5.94 -5.05
N PHE A 478 -18.73 6.08 -5.43
CA PHE A 478 -18.24 7.22 -6.18
C PHE A 478 -17.42 6.73 -7.37
N ASP A 479 -17.72 7.23 -8.57
CA ASP A 479 -17.02 6.86 -9.80
C ASP A 479 -15.88 7.85 -10.06
N VAL A 480 -14.66 7.34 -9.98
CA VAL A 480 -13.42 8.09 -10.24
C VAL A 480 -13.02 8.00 -11.71
N GLY A 481 -13.49 6.99 -12.43
CA GLY A 481 -13.22 6.78 -13.87
C GLY A 481 -11.94 6.01 -14.19
N ASP A 482 -11.15 5.63 -13.18
CA ASP A 482 -9.86 4.94 -13.34
C ASP A 482 -9.68 3.88 -12.25
N GLY A 483 -9.20 2.69 -12.61
CA GLY A 483 -8.97 1.58 -11.67
C GLY A 483 -7.89 1.88 -10.62
N PHE A 484 -7.81 1.05 -9.58
CA PHE A 484 -6.94 1.28 -8.42
C PHE A 484 -6.03 0.08 -8.16
N GLN A 485 -4.77 0.35 -7.82
CA GLN A 485 -3.84 -0.69 -7.35
C GLN A 485 -3.65 -0.68 -5.83
N ALA A 486 -3.57 0.51 -5.23
CA ALA A 486 -3.24 0.66 -3.81
C ALA A 486 -4.42 1.18 -2.98
N SER A 487 -4.30 1.07 -1.65
CA SER A 487 -5.33 1.51 -0.73
C SER A 487 -5.57 3.01 -0.74
N LEU A 488 -6.74 3.41 -0.23
CA LEU A 488 -7.03 4.78 0.15
C LEU A 488 -6.21 5.18 1.39
N ALA A 489 -6.18 6.48 1.67
CA ALA A 489 -5.59 7.05 2.88
C ALA A 489 -6.63 7.82 3.68
N LEU A 490 -6.61 7.67 5.00
CA LEU A 490 -7.63 8.19 5.90
C LEU A 490 -6.98 9.04 6.99
N ALA A 491 -7.60 10.16 7.31
CA ALA A 491 -7.22 11.08 8.38
C ALA A 491 -8.48 11.78 8.92
N PRO A 492 -8.42 12.50 10.05
CA PRO A 492 -9.58 13.19 10.60
C PRO A 492 -10.28 14.07 9.55
N GLY A 493 -11.50 13.70 9.17
CA GLY A 493 -12.30 14.43 8.18
C GLY A 493 -11.69 14.49 6.77
N LEU A 494 -10.76 13.60 6.42
CA LEU A 494 -10.09 13.57 5.11
C LEU A 494 -9.90 12.13 4.62
N LEU A 495 -10.43 11.83 3.43
CA LEU A 495 -10.16 10.60 2.69
C LEU A 495 -9.48 10.97 1.37
N ALA A 496 -8.33 10.35 1.08
CA ALA A 496 -7.57 10.56 -0.16
C ALA A 496 -7.52 9.28 -0.99
N ALA A 497 -7.83 9.42 -2.29
CA ALA A 497 -7.88 8.34 -3.27
C ALA A 497 -7.03 8.68 -4.49
N ALA A 498 -6.11 7.79 -4.86
CA ALA A 498 -5.27 7.97 -6.04
C ALA A 498 -5.45 6.79 -7.00
N PRO A 499 -6.21 6.95 -8.10
CA PRO A 499 -6.35 5.90 -9.10
C PRO A 499 -5.12 5.80 -10.01
N CYS A 500 -5.02 4.69 -10.72
CA CYS A 500 -4.02 4.41 -11.76
C CYS A 500 -3.92 5.48 -12.85
N GLY A 501 -5.01 6.22 -13.10
CA GLY A 501 -5.13 7.26 -14.13
C GLY A 501 -4.24 8.49 -13.96
N GLY A 502 -3.48 8.59 -12.86
CA GLY A 502 -2.63 9.74 -12.59
C GLY A 502 -3.33 10.87 -11.83
N GLY A 503 -4.43 10.56 -11.14
CA GLY A 503 -5.21 11.53 -10.37
C GLY A 503 -5.03 11.42 -8.85
N LEU A 504 -5.49 12.45 -8.13
CA LEU A 504 -5.68 12.46 -6.68
C LEU A 504 -7.04 13.11 -6.37
N HIS A 505 -7.89 12.40 -5.64
CA HIS A 505 -9.22 12.82 -5.25
C HIS A 505 -9.30 12.88 -3.73
N VAL A 506 -9.65 14.03 -3.16
CA VAL A 506 -9.70 14.22 -1.70
C VAL A 506 -11.10 14.63 -1.28
N PHE A 507 -11.67 13.87 -0.36
CA PHE A 507 -12.99 14.05 0.22
C PHE A 507 -12.82 14.62 1.63
N ARG A 508 -13.55 15.68 1.96
CA ARG A 508 -13.53 16.31 3.28
C ARG A 508 -14.95 16.49 3.84
N SER A 509 -15.06 16.45 5.17
CA SER A 509 -16.30 16.71 5.92
C SER A 509 -16.65 18.17 6.02
#